data_AF-A0A7H4P1E7-F1
#
_entry.id   AF-A0A7H4P1E7-F1
#
_cell.length_a   1.000
_cell.length_b   1.000
_cell.length_c   1.000
_cell.angle_alpha   90.00
_cell.angle_beta   90.00
_cell.angle_gamma   90.00
#
_symmetry.space_group_name_H-M   'P 1'
#
loop_
_entity.id
_entity.type
_entity.pdbx_description
1 polymer ?
#
loop_
_entity_poly.entity_id
_entity_poly.type
_entity_poly.pdbx_seq_one_letter_code
_entity_poly.pdbx_strand_id
1 'polypeptide(L)'
;MAARCHVHHIYGVSDNGHVFRALRYRLSKGRHFHASYDEFWQSIDGVADGDWRWRLPLQLERKTLESIASKKRAEYRRRFQLLDDMAAQMAILMD
;
A
#
# COMPACT_ATOMS: atom_id res chain seq x y z
N MET A 1 -11.04 7.05 -3.44
CA MET A 1 -10.38 8.36 -3.21
C MET A 1 -9.53 8.77 -4.40
N ALA A 2 -8.52 7.98 -4.82
CA ALA A 2 -7.65 8.31 -5.96
C ALA A 2 -8.42 8.73 -7.23
N ALA A 3 -9.48 8.00 -7.60
CA ALA A 3 -10.32 8.32 -8.76
C ALA A 3 -11.05 9.68 -8.66
N ARG A 4 -11.42 10.13 -7.45
CA ARG A 4 -12.08 11.45 -7.23
C ARG A 4 -11.09 12.61 -7.37
N CYS A 5 -9.79 12.32 -7.35
CA CYS A 5 -8.71 13.31 -7.51
C CYS A 5 -8.06 13.24 -8.90
N HIS A 6 -8.69 12.60 -9.89
CA HIS A 6 -8.11 12.37 -11.23
C HIS A 6 -6.76 11.63 -11.21
N VAL A 7 -6.50 10.81 -10.19
CA VAL A 7 -5.33 9.92 -10.18
C VAL A 7 -5.65 8.68 -11.01
N HIS A 8 -4.90 8.51 -12.09
CA HIS A 8 -5.06 7.38 -13.01
C HIS A 8 -4.14 6.20 -12.68
N HIS A 9 -3.01 6.45 -12.01
CA HIS A 9 -2.03 5.42 -11.69
C HIS A 9 -1.36 5.68 -10.35
N ILE A 10 -1.13 4.62 -9.58
CA ILE A 10 -0.34 4.63 -8.35
C ILE A 10 0.78 3.61 -8.50
N TYR A 11 2.00 4.01 -8.14
CA TYR A 11 3.18 3.17 -8.23
C TYR A 11 3.87 3.04 -6.88
N GLY A 12 4.41 1.86 -6.61
CA GLY A 12 5.30 1.55 -5.49
C GLY A 12 6.71 1.24 -5.99
N VAL A 13 7.71 1.47 -5.15
CA VAL A 13 9.10 1.07 -5.41
C VAL A 13 9.29 -0.37 -4.95
N SER A 14 9.96 -1.21 -5.74
CA SER A 14 10.28 -2.58 -5.31
C SER A 14 11.42 -2.61 -4.29
N ASP A 15 11.68 -3.78 -3.73
CA ASP A 15 12.87 -4.02 -2.92
C ASP A 15 14.15 -3.64 -3.64
N ASN A 16 14.25 -3.98 -4.93
CA ASN A 16 15.40 -3.65 -5.76
C ASN A 16 15.50 -2.14 -5.99
N GLY A 17 14.36 -1.46 -6.17
CA GLY A 17 14.31 -0.02 -6.35
C GLY A 17 14.65 0.78 -5.08
N HIS A 18 14.73 0.14 -3.92
CA HIS A 18 15.00 0.83 -2.67
C HIS A 18 16.41 1.44 -2.65
N VAL A 19 16.51 2.70 -2.21
CA VAL A 19 17.75 3.48 -2.28
C VAL A 19 18.93 2.81 -1.56
N PHE A 20 18.69 2.09 -0.46
CA PHE A 20 19.74 1.36 0.28
C PHE A 20 20.27 0.11 -0.43
N ARG A 21 19.62 -0.34 -1.51
CA ARG A 21 20.15 -1.40 -2.39
C ARG A 21 21.07 -0.86 -3.49
N ALA A 22 21.22 0.46 -3.62
CA ALA A 22 22.18 1.06 -4.53
C ALA A 22 23.63 0.72 -4.14
N LEU A 23 24.51 0.56 -5.15
CA LEU A 23 25.91 0.14 -4.98
C LEU A 23 26.66 0.97 -3.93
N ARG A 24 26.42 2.29 -3.90
CA ARG A 24 27.06 3.24 -2.97
C ARG A 24 26.80 2.94 -1.48
N TYR A 25 25.74 2.20 -1.16
CA TYR A 25 25.37 1.86 0.23
C TYR A 25 25.55 0.38 0.58
N ARG A 26 26.09 -0.42 -0.34
CA ARG A 26 26.24 -1.87 -0.16
C ARG A 26 26.99 -2.25 1.12
N LEU A 27 27.99 -1.46 1.51
CA LEU A 27 28.84 -1.71 2.69
C LEU A 27 28.34 -1.01 3.97
N SER A 28 27.38 -0.09 3.88
CA SER A 28 26.98 0.77 5.00
C SER A 28 25.52 0.67 5.40
N LYS A 29 24.60 0.40 4.45
CA LYS A 29 23.14 0.38 4.71
C LYS A 29 22.43 -0.87 4.21
N GLY A 30 23.09 -1.74 3.44
CA GLY A 30 22.47 -2.96 2.91
C GLY A 30 21.88 -3.91 3.96
N ARG A 31 22.43 -3.93 5.19
CA ARG A 31 21.95 -4.76 6.31
C ARG A 31 20.88 -4.10 7.19
N HIS A 32 20.58 -2.82 6.96
CA HIS A 32 19.65 -2.03 7.78
C HIS A 32 18.24 -1.94 7.17
N PHE A 33 18.01 -2.59 6.03
CA PHE A 33 16.70 -2.65 5.39
C PHE A 33 16.01 -3.96 5.78
N HIS A 34 15.05 -3.87 6.71
CA HIS A 34 14.31 -5.02 7.26
C HIS A 34 12.87 -5.13 6.74
N ALA A 35 12.37 -4.13 6.02
CA ALA A 35 11.05 -4.16 5.43
C ALA A 35 11.13 -4.83 4.05
N SER A 36 10.18 -5.71 3.73
CA SER A 36 9.98 -6.17 2.36
C SER A 36 8.88 -5.32 1.71
N TYR A 37 9.27 -4.44 0.80
CA TYR A 37 8.33 -3.64 0.00
C TYR A 37 7.56 -4.54 -0.95
N ASP A 38 8.22 -5.53 -1.56
CA ASP A 38 7.57 -6.46 -2.47
C ASP A 38 6.46 -7.26 -1.78
N GLU A 39 6.74 -7.83 -0.60
CA GLU A 39 5.70 -8.52 0.19
C GLU A 39 4.58 -7.57 0.62
N PHE A 40 4.93 -6.32 0.98
CA PHE A 40 3.95 -5.32 1.37
C PHE A 40 3.02 -4.96 0.21
N TRP A 41 3.56 -4.65 -0.97
CA TRP A 41 2.75 -4.31 -2.15
C TRP A 41 1.90 -5.48 -2.60
N GLN A 42 2.45 -6.69 -2.62
CA GLN A 42 1.68 -7.90 -2.91
C GLN A 42 0.52 -8.08 -1.92
N SER A 43 0.70 -7.76 -0.64
CA SER A 43 -0.35 -7.92 0.38
C SER A 43 -1.56 -6.99 0.20
N ILE A 44 -1.40 -5.92 -0.60
CA ILE A 44 -2.45 -4.93 -0.90
C ILE A 44 -2.84 -4.94 -2.38
N ASP A 45 -2.78 -6.13 -3.00
CA ASP A 45 -3.20 -6.41 -4.37
C ASP A 45 -2.40 -5.61 -5.43
N GLY A 46 -1.17 -5.22 -5.07
CA GLY A 46 -0.20 -4.69 -6.03
C GLY A 46 0.25 -5.74 -7.04
N VAL A 47 0.57 -5.27 -8.24
CA VAL A 47 1.12 -6.11 -9.33
C VAL A 47 2.50 -5.60 -9.68
N ALA A 48 3.48 -6.50 -9.77
CA ALA A 48 4.83 -6.15 -10.19
C ALA A 48 4.83 -5.53 -11.61
N ASP A 49 5.57 -4.44 -11.78
CA ASP A 49 5.67 -3.68 -13.03
C ASP A 49 7.16 -3.51 -13.38
N GLY A 50 7.76 -4.64 -13.77
CA GLY A 50 9.20 -4.82 -13.95
C GLY A 50 9.96 -5.00 -12.63
N ASP A 51 11.30 -4.95 -12.70
CA ASP A 51 12.17 -5.32 -11.57
C ASP A 51 12.20 -4.26 -10.45
N TRP A 52 11.81 -3.04 -10.75
CA TRP A 52 12.07 -1.86 -9.91
C TRP A 52 10.80 -1.24 -9.32
N ARG A 53 9.62 -1.64 -9.80
CA ARG A 53 8.36 -0.98 -9.47
C ARG A 53 7.19 -1.95 -9.36
N TRP A 54 6.17 -1.46 -8.67
CA TRP A 54 4.87 -2.08 -8.53
C TRP A 54 3.79 -1.11 -8.98
N ARG A 55 2.70 -1.63 -9.53
CA ARG A 55 1.47 -0.90 -9.82
C ARG A 55 0.43 -1.27 -8.77
N LEU A 56 -0.19 -0.26 -8.17
CA LEU A 56 -1.21 -0.44 -7.15
C LEU A 56 -2.61 -0.17 -7.73
N PRO A 57 -3.65 -0.86 -7.24
CA PRO A 57 -5.01 -0.58 -7.65
C PRO A 57 -5.43 0.81 -7.16
N LEU A 58 -6.25 1.51 -7.96
CA LEU A 58 -6.82 2.80 -7.57
C LEU A 58 -7.82 2.70 -6.40
N GLN A 59 -8.34 1.49 -6.20
CA GLN A 59 -9.25 1.14 -5.12
C GLN A 59 -8.82 -0.20 -4.54
N LEU A 60 -8.50 -0.20 -3.25
CA LEU A 60 -8.22 -1.42 -2.50
C LEU A 60 -9.53 -2.18 -2.26
N GLU A 61 -9.53 -3.47 -2.50
CA GLU A 61 -10.69 -4.30 -2.19
C GLU A 61 -10.88 -4.41 -0.68
N ARG A 62 -12.10 -4.16 -0.21
CA ARG A 62 -12.45 -4.30 1.19
C ARG A 62 -12.84 -5.74 1.49
N LYS A 63 -11.92 -6.50 2.08
CA LYS A 63 -12.17 -7.87 2.55
C LYS A 63 -13.31 -7.90 3.56
N THR A 64 -14.16 -8.93 3.47
CA THR A 64 -15.22 -9.17 4.45
C THR A 64 -14.61 -9.54 5.81
N LEU A 65 -15.27 -9.18 6.92
CA LEU A 65 -14.75 -9.48 8.25
C LEU A 65 -14.67 -10.99 8.51
N GLU A 66 -15.52 -11.78 7.86
CA GLU A 66 -15.59 -13.24 7.94
C GLU A 66 -14.31 -13.86 7.38
N SER A 67 -13.80 -13.32 6.26
CA SER A 67 -12.54 -13.76 5.63
C SER A 67 -11.29 -13.37 6.43
N ILE A 68 -11.41 -12.44 7.36
CA ILE A 68 -10.31 -11.98 8.20
C ILE A 68 -10.21 -12.88 9.43
N ALA A 69 -8.98 -13.35 9.70
CA ALA A 69 -8.69 -14.14 10.89
C ALA A 69 -9.22 -13.44 12.15
N SER A 70 -9.94 -14.17 13.01
CA SER A 70 -10.70 -13.62 14.15
C SER A 70 -9.90 -12.61 14.98
N LYS A 71 -8.64 -12.94 15.32
CA LYS A 71 -7.73 -12.10 16.10
C LYS A 71 -7.43 -10.72 15.49
N LYS A 72 -7.61 -10.55 14.17
CA LYS A 72 -7.38 -9.29 13.44
C LYS A 72 -8.67 -8.50 13.15
N ARG A 73 -9.86 -9.07 13.39
CA ARG A 73 -11.14 -8.44 12.99
C ARG A 73 -11.40 -7.09 13.66
N ALA A 74 -11.00 -6.92 14.93
CA ALA A 74 -11.16 -5.64 15.64
C ALA A 74 -10.29 -4.53 15.03
N GLU A 75 -9.05 -4.86 14.65
CA GLU A 75 -8.14 -3.95 13.96
C GLU A 75 -8.69 -3.56 12.59
N TYR A 76 -9.14 -4.53 11.79
CA TYR A 76 -9.71 -4.28 10.48
C TYR A 76 -11.00 -3.46 10.54
N ARG A 77 -11.86 -3.69 11.54
CA ARG A 77 -13.06 -2.87 11.75
C ARG A 77 -12.69 -1.40 12.00
N ARG A 78 -11.71 -1.14 12.87
CA ARG A 78 -11.20 0.22 13.13
C ARG A 78 -10.58 0.85 11.88
N ARG A 79 -9.76 0.09 11.15
CA ARG A 79 -9.15 0.55 9.89
C ARG A 79 -10.22 0.93 8.87
N PHE A 80 -11.25 0.11 8.72
CA PHE A 80 -12.31 0.38 7.77
C PHE A 80 -13.17 1.58 8.17
N GLN A 81 -13.52 1.72 9.46
CA GLN A 81 -14.22 2.90 9.94
C GLN A 81 -13.45 4.19 9.63
N LEU A 82 -12.15 4.22 9.89
CA LEU A 82 -11.30 5.36 9.56
C LEU A 82 -11.34 5.69 8.06
N LEU A 83 -11.25 4.67 7.19
CA LEU A 83 -11.31 4.88 5.73
C LEU A 83 -12.67 5.40 5.28
N ASP A 84 -13.76 4.91 5.89
CA ASP A 84 -15.12 5.37 5.62
C ASP A 84 -15.32 6.83 6.06
N ASP A 85 -14.85 7.19 7.25
CA ASP A 85 -14.92 8.55 7.79
C ASP A 85 -14.13 9.54 6.91
N MET A 86 -12.90 9.16 6.52
CA MET A 86 -12.10 9.96 5.59
C MET A 86 -12.81 10.12 4.23
N ALA A 87 -13.45 9.08 3.72
CA ALA A 87 -14.16 9.12 2.44
C ALA A 87 -15.37 10.07 2.51
N ALA A 88 -16.11 10.05 3.62
CA ALA A 88 -17.23 10.95 3.88
C ALA A 88 -16.77 12.41 3.99
N GLN A 89 -15.69 12.69 4.73
CA GLN A 89 -15.12 14.04 4.84
C GLN A 89 -14.66 14.57 3.48
N MET A 90 -13.99 13.74 2.68
CA MET A 90 -13.58 14.13 1.33
C MET A 90 -14.76 14.40 0.41
N ALA A 91 -15.88 13.69 0.57
CA ALA A 91 -17.09 13.97 -0.21
C ALA A 91 -17.59 15.39 0.06
N ILE A 92 -17.75 15.76 1.33
CA ILE A 92 -18.21 17.08 1.75
C ILE A 92 -17.29 18.21 1.24
N LEU A 93 -15.97 17.98 1.20
CA LEU A 93 -14.99 18.97 0.73
C LEU A 93 -14.94 19.14 -0.80
N MET A 94 -15.45 18.16 -1.55
CA MET A 94 -15.38 18.12 -3.01
C MET A 94 -16.73 18.39 -3.69
N ASP A 95 -17.79 18.55 -2.89
CA ASP A 95 -19.12 19.01 -3.31
C ASP A 95 -19.26 20.53 -3.10
#